data_AF-A0A662Q7M5-F1
#
_entry.id   AF-A0A662Q7M5-F1
#
_cell.length_a   1.000
_cell.length_b   1.000
_cell.length_c   1.000
_cell.angle_alpha   90.00
_cell.angle_beta   90.00
_cell.angle_gamma   90.00
#
_symmetry.space_group_name_H-M   'P 1'
#
loop_
_entity.id
_entity.type
_entity.pdbx_description
1 polymer ?
#
loop_
_entity_poly.entity_id
_entity_poly.type
_entity_poly.pdbx_seq_one_letter_code
_entity_poly.pdbx_strand_id
1 'polypeptide(L)'
;LCKKAGIKVVMITGDHKLTALAIAKELGIFKEGDIVLTGKELEAMNEEEFENIVEKVTVYARVSPEHKMKIVKALKKRGHVVAMTGDGVNDAPALKSSDIGVAMGITGTEVAKEASDMVLSDDNFATIVSAVKEGRRIYDDIKKYLFYLLGCNISEILIPLFASFMGLPLPFTAIQYLWINLTTDGLPAMALGIDPAEPDVMERPPRDPKEGILTRKETLLFLVFAPFITTIAILLNFIDGLASEPLVRARTRIFTLMIIIELLIALSFRSIKHSAFRVGITKNKFLIFAIIVSLVMQLCVLYIPVFHGPFRVTFPEPQDWIIGLASALVVFALLEIAKEIVSKMRW
;
A
#
# COMPACT_ATOMS: atom_id res chain seq x y z
N LEU A 1 -13.42 -16.42 7.63
CA LEU A 1 -12.51 -15.27 7.35
C LEU A 1 -13.02 -14.38 6.22
N CYS A 2 -13.33 -14.92 5.04
CA CYS A 2 -13.87 -14.14 3.90
C CYS A 2 -15.00 -13.17 4.27
N LYS A 3 -16.00 -13.66 5.03
CA LYS A 3 -17.10 -12.82 5.53
C LYS A 3 -16.65 -11.62 6.38
N LYS A 4 -15.67 -11.83 7.28
CA LYS A 4 -15.10 -10.75 8.10
C LYS A 4 -14.38 -9.71 7.23
N ALA A 5 -13.74 -10.15 6.14
CA ALA A 5 -13.06 -9.31 5.17
C ALA A 5 -13.99 -8.68 4.11
N GLY A 6 -15.32 -8.83 4.26
CA GLY A 6 -16.31 -8.32 3.31
C GLY A 6 -16.33 -9.03 1.94
N ILE A 7 -15.76 -10.24 1.84
CA ILE A 7 -15.69 -11.01 0.59
C ILE A 7 -16.89 -11.95 0.54
N LYS A 8 -17.72 -11.81 -0.50
CA LYS A 8 -18.83 -12.71 -0.77
C LYS A 8 -18.31 -14.01 -1.41
N VAL A 9 -18.73 -15.15 -0.88
CA VAL A 9 -18.44 -16.48 -1.43
C VAL A 9 -19.71 -16.99 -2.10
N VAL A 10 -19.59 -17.50 -3.32
CA VAL A 10 -20.69 -18.07 -4.10
C VAL A 10 -20.33 -19.51 -4.44
N MET A 11 -21.24 -20.45 -4.16
CA MET A 11 -21.08 -21.85 -4.52
C MET A 11 -21.62 -22.09 -5.93
N ILE A 12 -20.82 -22.74 -6.78
CA ILE A 12 -21.18 -23.12 -8.14
C ILE A 12 -20.85 -24.60 -8.31
N THR A 13 -21.85 -25.44 -8.54
CA THR A 13 -21.68 -26.90 -8.61
C THR A 13 -22.54 -27.56 -9.69
N GLY A 14 -22.10 -28.72 -10.18
CA GLY A 14 -22.88 -29.63 -11.01
C GLY A 14 -23.91 -30.45 -10.22
N ASP A 15 -23.83 -30.45 -8.89
CA ASP A 15 -24.70 -31.23 -8.02
C ASP A 15 -26.17 -30.81 -8.07
N HIS A 16 -27.04 -31.67 -7.54
CA HIS A 16 -28.45 -31.37 -7.39
C HIS A 16 -28.69 -30.22 -6.39
N LYS A 17 -29.75 -29.42 -6.65
CA LYS A 17 -30.11 -28.21 -5.87
C LYS A 17 -30.16 -28.46 -4.36
N LEU A 18 -30.78 -29.56 -3.94
CA LEU A 18 -30.94 -29.91 -2.51
C LEU A 18 -29.60 -30.24 -1.84
N THR A 19 -28.73 -30.98 -2.52
CA THR A 19 -27.39 -31.34 -2.02
C THR A 19 -26.51 -30.10 -1.91
N ALA A 20 -26.47 -29.29 -2.97
CA ALA A 20 -25.74 -28.03 -2.98
C ALA A 20 -26.19 -27.10 -1.85
N LEU A 21 -27.51 -26.97 -1.64
CA LEU A 21 -28.07 -26.16 -0.56
C LEU A 21 -27.70 -26.70 0.83
N ALA A 22 -27.73 -28.03 1.03
CA ALA A 22 -27.36 -28.63 2.30
C ALA A 22 -25.89 -28.33 2.65
N ILE A 23 -24.97 -28.56 1.71
CA ILE A 23 -23.53 -28.27 1.89
C ILE A 23 -23.31 -26.77 2.08
N ALA A 24 -23.99 -25.91 1.30
CA ALA A 24 -23.85 -24.46 1.44
C ALA A 24 -24.32 -23.96 2.80
N LYS A 25 -25.35 -24.57 3.42
CA LYS A 25 -25.77 -24.26 4.78
C LYS A 25 -24.75 -24.70 5.82
N GLU A 26 -24.20 -25.90 5.68
CA GLU A 26 -23.18 -26.44 6.58
C GLU A 26 -21.90 -25.58 6.58
N LEU A 27 -21.45 -25.16 5.39
CA LEU A 27 -20.30 -24.25 5.22
C LEU A 27 -20.64 -22.78 5.54
N GLY A 28 -21.90 -22.49 5.83
CA GLY A 28 -22.41 -21.15 6.08
C GLY A 28 -22.36 -20.22 4.87
N ILE A 29 -22.25 -20.72 3.64
CA ILE A 29 -22.31 -19.91 2.42
C ILE A 29 -23.73 -19.36 2.23
N PHE A 30 -24.75 -20.18 2.49
CA PHE A 30 -26.16 -19.81 2.37
C PHE A 30 -26.73 -19.28 3.70
N LYS A 31 -27.56 -18.23 3.63
CA LYS A 31 -28.37 -17.69 4.73
C LYS A 31 -29.84 -17.63 4.36
N GLU A 32 -30.70 -17.58 5.37
CA GLU A 32 -32.13 -17.32 5.15
C GLU A 32 -32.32 -15.97 4.44
N GLY A 33 -33.04 -16.00 3.31
CA GLY A 33 -33.22 -14.86 2.41
C GLY A 33 -32.31 -14.85 1.17
N ASP A 34 -31.29 -15.71 1.11
CA ASP A 34 -30.49 -15.89 -0.10
C ASP A 34 -31.23 -16.72 -1.16
N ILE A 35 -30.82 -16.55 -2.43
CA ILE A 35 -31.42 -17.24 -3.57
C ILE A 35 -30.55 -18.42 -3.99
N VAL A 36 -31.20 -19.55 -4.33
CA VAL A 36 -30.59 -20.71 -4.98
C VAL A 36 -31.16 -20.87 -6.37
N LEU A 37 -30.29 -20.86 -7.38
CA LEU A 37 -30.68 -21.06 -8.78
C LEU A 37 -30.10 -22.37 -9.32
N THR A 38 -30.85 -23.00 -10.21
CA THR A 38 -30.38 -24.08 -11.07
C THR A 38 -29.96 -23.55 -12.43
N GLY A 39 -29.15 -24.30 -13.18
CA GLY A 39 -28.82 -23.95 -14.57
C GLY A 39 -30.06 -23.66 -15.41
N LYS A 40 -31.11 -24.49 -15.32
CA LYS A 40 -32.37 -24.29 -16.06
C LYS A 40 -33.09 -22.99 -15.67
N GLU A 41 -33.14 -22.67 -14.37
CA GLU A 41 -33.71 -21.40 -13.90
C GLU A 41 -32.89 -20.20 -14.39
N LEU A 42 -31.57 -20.34 -14.50
CA LEU A 42 -30.67 -19.30 -15.02
C LEU A 42 -30.78 -19.09 -16.54
N GLU A 43 -31.05 -20.15 -17.31
CA GLU A 43 -31.32 -20.07 -18.76
C GLU A 43 -32.62 -19.35 -19.07
N ALA A 44 -33.67 -19.62 -18.27
CA ALA A 44 -34.98 -19.01 -18.45
C ALA A 44 -35.01 -17.50 -18.15
N MET A 45 -34.02 -17.00 -17.39
CA MET A 45 -33.89 -15.58 -17.06
C MET A 45 -33.15 -14.81 -18.16
N ASN A 46 -33.71 -13.65 -18.52
CA ASN A 46 -32.99 -12.70 -19.36
C ASN A 46 -31.82 -12.07 -18.59
N GLU A 47 -30.94 -11.37 -19.31
CA GLU A 47 -29.70 -10.84 -18.73
C GLU A 47 -29.97 -9.75 -17.67
N GLU A 48 -30.95 -8.88 -17.90
CA GLU A 48 -31.31 -7.77 -16.99
C GLU A 48 -31.95 -8.27 -15.69
N GLU A 49 -32.86 -9.24 -15.77
CA GLU A 49 -33.45 -9.94 -14.62
C GLU A 49 -32.37 -10.59 -13.78
N PHE A 50 -31.45 -11.32 -14.43
CA PHE A 50 -30.38 -12.00 -13.73
C PHE A 50 -29.42 -11.01 -13.05
N GLU A 51 -29.05 -9.94 -13.74
CA GLU A 51 -28.22 -8.88 -13.17
C GLU A 51 -28.83 -8.28 -11.90
N ASN A 52 -30.16 -8.12 -11.83
CA ASN A 52 -30.84 -7.54 -10.66
C ASN A 52 -30.83 -8.46 -9.42
N ILE A 53 -30.63 -9.76 -9.61
CA ILE A 53 -30.64 -10.73 -8.50
C ILE A 53 -29.29 -11.38 -8.25
N VAL A 54 -28.30 -11.24 -9.14
CA VAL A 54 -26.98 -11.91 -9.06
C VAL A 54 -26.28 -11.69 -7.71
N GLU A 55 -26.44 -10.51 -7.12
CA GLU A 55 -25.88 -10.18 -5.80
C GLU A 55 -26.60 -10.85 -4.62
N LYS A 56 -27.80 -11.40 -4.83
CA LYS A 56 -28.57 -12.16 -3.82
C LYS A 56 -28.44 -13.67 -3.97
N VAL A 57 -27.97 -14.16 -5.11
CA VAL A 57 -27.74 -15.59 -5.32
C VAL A 57 -26.44 -16.01 -4.64
N THR A 58 -26.47 -17.08 -3.86
CA THR A 58 -25.27 -17.63 -3.19
C THR A 58 -24.96 -19.05 -3.60
N VAL A 59 -25.90 -19.75 -4.23
CA VAL A 59 -25.73 -21.14 -4.69
C VAL A 59 -26.30 -21.29 -6.11
N TYR A 60 -25.45 -21.78 -7.01
CA TYR A 60 -25.81 -22.19 -8.36
C TYR A 60 -25.59 -23.70 -8.50
N ALA A 61 -26.66 -24.44 -8.80
CA ALA A 61 -26.65 -25.91 -8.89
C ALA A 61 -26.94 -26.39 -10.32
N ARG A 62 -26.44 -27.58 -10.69
CA ARG A 62 -26.54 -28.12 -12.06
C ARG A 62 -26.18 -27.08 -13.15
N VAL A 63 -25.06 -26.39 -12.98
CA VAL A 63 -24.60 -25.38 -13.94
C VAL A 63 -23.79 -26.00 -15.09
N SER A 64 -23.88 -25.38 -16.26
CA SER A 64 -23.04 -25.69 -17.43
C SER A 64 -21.81 -24.75 -17.47
N PRO A 65 -20.82 -25.02 -18.35
CA PRO A 65 -19.72 -24.09 -18.60
C PRO A 65 -20.19 -22.67 -18.96
N GLU A 66 -21.22 -22.54 -19.81
CA GLU A 66 -21.74 -21.22 -20.21
C GLU A 66 -22.35 -20.46 -19.02
N HIS A 67 -23.00 -21.17 -18.11
CA HIS A 67 -23.56 -20.58 -16.88
C HIS A 67 -22.48 -19.98 -15.99
N LYS A 68 -21.35 -20.67 -15.83
CA LYS A 68 -20.21 -20.15 -15.03
C LYS A 68 -19.74 -18.81 -15.59
N MET A 69 -19.58 -18.71 -16.91
CA MET A 69 -19.20 -17.46 -17.58
C MET A 69 -20.29 -16.37 -17.45
N LYS A 70 -21.58 -16.73 -17.59
CA LYS A 70 -22.71 -15.78 -17.42
C LYS A 70 -22.71 -15.17 -16.01
N ILE A 71 -22.46 -15.97 -14.98
CA ILE A 71 -22.38 -15.52 -13.58
C ILE A 71 -21.22 -14.53 -13.39
N VAL A 72 -20.02 -14.89 -13.87
CA VAL A 72 -18.82 -14.02 -13.76
C VAL A 72 -19.07 -12.68 -14.44
N LYS A 73 -19.60 -12.67 -15.67
CA LYS A 73 -19.89 -11.43 -16.40
C LYS A 73 -20.91 -10.54 -15.68
N ALA A 74 -21.99 -11.12 -15.17
CA ALA A 74 -23.03 -10.37 -14.44
C ALA A 74 -22.47 -9.71 -13.16
N LEU A 75 -21.64 -10.45 -12.38
CA LEU A 75 -20.99 -9.91 -11.19
C LEU A 75 -20.01 -8.77 -11.53
N LYS A 76 -19.20 -8.95 -12.59
CA LYS A 76 -18.27 -7.90 -13.06
C LYS A 76 -19.01 -6.65 -13.54
N LYS A 77 -20.14 -6.80 -14.24
CA LYS A 77 -20.97 -5.68 -14.69
C LYS A 77 -21.59 -4.89 -13.53
N ARG A 78 -21.83 -5.55 -12.39
CA ARG A 78 -22.20 -4.90 -11.11
C ARG A 78 -21.04 -4.21 -10.40
N GLY A 79 -19.82 -4.29 -10.93
CA GLY A 79 -18.63 -3.62 -10.41
C GLY A 79 -17.84 -4.44 -9.39
N HIS A 80 -18.13 -5.73 -9.23
CA HIS A 80 -17.35 -6.62 -8.37
C HIS A 80 -16.06 -7.07 -9.06
N VAL A 81 -15.00 -7.24 -8.28
CA VAL A 81 -13.81 -7.99 -8.69
C VAL A 81 -14.06 -9.46 -8.39
N VAL A 82 -14.06 -10.30 -9.42
CA VAL A 82 -14.49 -11.69 -9.34
C VAL A 82 -13.29 -12.62 -9.46
N ALA A 83 -13.07 -13.44 -8.42
CA ALA A 83 -12.20 -14.60 -8.49
C ALA A 83 -13.04 -15.86 -8.78
N MET A 84 -12.66 -16.63 -9.80
CA MET A 84 -13.31 -17.88 -10.17
C MET A 84 -12.37 -19.06 -9.89
N THR A 85 -12.88 -20.13 -9.31
CA THR A 85 -12.10 -21.37 -9.09
C THR A 85 -12.58 -22.48 -10.01
N GLY A 86 -11.66 -23.30 -10.53
CA GLY A 86 -11.99 -24.43 -11.38
C GLY A 86 -10.86 -25.43 -11.53
N ASP A 87 -11.19 -26.64 -11.94
CA ASP A 87 -10.26 -27.76 -12.11
C ASP A 87 -10.38 -28.40 -13.50
N GLY A 88 -11.56 -28.36 -14.12
CA GLY A 88 -11.82 -28.94 -15.43
C GLY A 88 -11.58 -28.00 -16.62
N VAL A 89 -11.42 -28.60 -17.80
CA VAL A 89 -11.42 -27.92 -19.12
C VAL A 89 -12.66 -27.04 -19.31
N ASN A 90 -13.79 -27.50 -18.77
CA ASN A 90 -15.07 -26.82 -18.75
C ASN A 90 -15.05 -25.47 -18.01
N ASP A 91 -14.07 -25.27 -17.12
CA ASP A 91 -13.97 -24.05 -16.32
C ASP A 91 -13.04 -23.03 -16.96
N ALA A 92 -12.23 -23.42 -17.94
CA ALA A 92 -11.26 -22.56 -18.61
C ALA A 92 -11.88 -21.25 -19.16
N PRO A 93 -13.06 -21.25 -19.81
CA PRO A 93 -13.67 -20.00 -20.27
C PRO A 93 -14.05 -19.07 -19.12
N ALA A 94 -14.58 -19.63 -18.02
CA ALA A 94 -14.99 -18.85 -16.86
C ALA A 94 -13.78 -18.30 -16.09
N LEU A 95 -12.75 -19.13 -15.90
CA LEU A 95 -11.45 -18.75 -15.32
C LEU A 95 -10.87 -17.56 -16.08
N LYS A 96 -10.77 -17.67 -17.41
CA LYS A 96 -10.20 -16.61 -18.25
C LYS A 96 -11.01 -15.32 -18.27
N SER A 97 -12.33 -15.40 -18.10
CA SER A 97 -13.23 -14.23 -18.08
C SER A 97 -13.26 -13.49 -16.74
N SER A 98 -12.85 -14.16 -15.66
CA SER A 98 -12.81 -13.59 -14.32
C SER A 98 -11.69 -12.56 -14.19
N ASP A 99 -11.67 -11.81 -13.09
CA ASP A 99 -10.55 -10.89 -12.83
C ASP A 99 -9.33 -11.63 -12.29
N ILE A 100 -9.56 -12.76 -11.59
CA ILE A 100 -8.53 -13.70 -11.17
C ILE A 100 -9.07 -15.13 -11.33
N GLY A 101 -8.55 -15.87 -12.31
CA GLY A 101 -8.78 -17.31 -12.43
C GLY A 101 -7.88 -18.09 -11.48
N VAL A 102 -8.45 -19.02 -10.71
CA VAL A 102 -7.73 -19.88 -9.76
C VAL A 102 -7.92 -21.35 -10.12
N ALA A 103 -6.86 -22.03 -10.54
CA ALA A 103 -6.89 -23.45 -10.85
C ALA A 103 -6.42 -24.32 -9.68
N MET A 104 -6.95 -25.55 -9.60
CA MET A 104 -6.42 -26.60 -8.73
C MET A 104 -5.10 -27.15 -9.31
N GLY A 105 -4.09 -27.34 -8.48
CA GLY A 105 -2.77 -27.81 -8.87
C GLY A 105 -2.68 -29.32 -8.98
N ILE A 106 -3.35 -30.06 -8.07
CA ILE A 106 -3.30 -31.52 -8.02
C ILE A 106 -4.40 -32.12 -8.89
N THR A 107 -5.66 -31.73 -8.67
CA THR A 107 -6.80 -32.26 -9.45
C THR A 107 -7.06 -31.52 -10.76
N GLY A 108 -6.48 -30.33 -10.93
CA GLY A 108 -6.75 -29.50 -12.11
C GLY A 108 -6.10 -30.02 -13.37
N THR A 109 -6.84 -29.94 -14.47
CA THR A 109 -6.37 -30.19 -15.83
C THR A 109 -5.37 -29.12 -16.28
N GLU A 110 -4.43 -29.47 -17.17
CA GLU A 110 -3.46 -28.50 -17.71
C GLU A 110 -4.15 -27.31 -18.39
N VAL A 111 -5.27 -27.54 -19.07
CA VAL A 111 -6.06 -26.47 -19.69
C VAL A 111 -6.62 -25.49 -18.66
N ALA A 112 -7.07 -25.98 -17.49
CA ALA A 112 -7.54 -25.11 -16.42
C ALA A 112 -6.38 -24.29 -15.82
N LYS A 113 -5.21 -24.90 -15.63
CA LYS A 113 -4.00 -24.22 -15.12
C LYS A 113 -3.53 -23.12 -16.09
N GLU A 114 -3.44 -23.42 -17.38
CA GLU A 114 -3.06 -22.45 -18.42
C GLU A 114 -4.08 -21.30 -18.57
N ALA A 115 -5.36 -21.56 -18.30
CA ALA A 115 -6.40 -20.54 -18.34
C ALA A 115 -6.47 -19.65 -17.08
N SER A 116 -5.75 -20.03 -16.00
CA SER A 116 -5.78 -19.37 -14.69
C SER A 116 -4.63 -18.38 -14.49
N ASP A 117 -4.84 -17.40 -13.61
CA ASP A 117 -3.81 -16.44 -13.19
C ASP A 117 -3.04 -16.94 -11.94
N MET A 118 -3.63 -17.88 -11.20
CA MET A 118 -3.08 -18.48 -9.99
C MET A 118 -3.38 -19.97 -9.92
N VAL A 119 -2.40 -20.78 -9.54
CA VAL A 119 -2.56 -22.23 -9.34
C VAL A 119 -2.34 -22.58 -7.87
N LEU A 120 -3.28 -23.31 -7.26
CA LEU A 120 -3.17 -23.79 -5.88
C LEU A 120 -2.39 -25.11 -5.85
N SER A 121 -1.14 -25.08 -5.41
CA SER A 121 -0.31 -26.30 -5.34
C SER A 121 -0.83 -27.37 -4.39
N ASP A 122 -1.77 -27.03 -3.49
CA ASP A 122 -2.31 -27.87 -2.43
C ASP A 122 -3.82 -28.12 -2.53
N ASP A 123 -4.47 -27.61 -3.58
CA ASP A 123 -5.93 -27.64 -3.80
C ASP A 123 -6.77 -27.10 -2.61
N ASN A 124 -6.18 -26.25 -1.77
CA ASN A 124 -6.83 -25.79 -0.54
C ASN A 124 -7.44 -24.40 -0.71
N PHE A 125 -8.77 -24.31 -0.49
CA PHE A 125 -9.47 -23.01 -0.50
C PHE A 125 -8.89 -22.01 0.51
N ALA A 126 -8.32 -22.47 1.63
CA ALA A 126 -7.67 -21.59 2.61
C ALA A 126 -6.47 -20.83 2.04
N THR A 127 -5.80 -21.38 1.02
CA THR A 127 -4.68 -20.75 0.32
C THR A 127 -5.14 -19.51 -0.44
N ILE A 128 -6.35 -19.51 -1.01
CA ILE A 128 -6.96 -18.33 -1.63
C ILE A 128 -7.14 -17.20 -0.60
N VAL A 129 -7.62 -17.53 0.60
CA VAL A 129 -7.81 -16.53 1.68
C VAL A 129 -6.48 -15.91 2.09
N SER A 130 -5.43 -16.72 2.14
CA SER A 130 -4.07 -16.27 2.44
C SER A 130 -3.52 -15.39 1.32
N ALA A 131 -3.74 -15.77 0.06
CA ALA A 131 -3.36 -14.97 -1.11
C ALA A 131 -4.07 -13.60 -1.13
N VAL A 132 -5.35 -13.54 -0.77
CA VAL A 132 -6.07 -12.25 -0.65
C VAL A 132 -5.47 -11.38 0.45
N LYS A 133 -5.11 -11.96 1.60
CA LYS A 133 -4.43 -11.22 2.67
C LYS A 133 -3.09 -10.65 2.19
N GLU A 134 -2.30 -11.44 1.47
CA GLU A 134 -1.03 -10.99 0.91
C GLU A 134 -1.22 -9.93 -0.17
N GLY A 135 -2.19 -10.07 -1.07
CA GLY A 135 -2.50 -9.05 -2.08
C GLY A 135 -2.88 -7.71 -1.45
N ARG A 136 -3.68 -7.72 -0.37
CA ARG A 136 -4.01 -6.51 0.40
C ARG A 136 -2.78 -5.89 1.07
N ARG A 137 -1.87 -6.72 1.62
CA ARG A 137 -0.60 -6.25 2.20
C ARG A 137 0.28 -5.58 1.14
N ILE A 138 0.51 -6.24 0.01
CA ILE A 138 1.32 -5.73 -1.10
C ILE A 138 0.76 -4.39 -1.59
N TYR A 139 -0.56 -4.28 -1.71
CA TYR A 139 -1.21 -3.03 -2.10
C TYR A 139 -0.98 -1.90 -1.08
N ASP A 140 -1.10 -2.19 0.22
CA ASP A 140 -0.79 -1.22 1.28
C ASP A 140 0.68 -0.77 1.20
N ASP A 141 1.60 -1.73 1.03
CA ASP A 141 3.04 -1.46 0.91
C ASP A 141 3.36 -0.60 -0.32
N ILE A 142 2.67 -0.84 -1.44
CA ILE A 142 2.75 0.02 -2.64
C ILE A 142 2.38 1.46 -2.31
N LYS A 143 1.27 1.67 -1.60
CA LYS A 143 0.88 3.02 -1.20
C LYS A 143 1.91 3.66 -0.26
N LYS A 144 2.42 2.91 0.73
CA LYS A 144 3.38 3.43 1.73
C LYS A 144 4.64 3.98 1.06
N TYR A 145 5.29 3.19 0.20
CA TYR A 145 6.51 3.65 -0.46
C TYR A 145 6.21 4.75 -1.48
N LEU A 146 5.10 4.70 -2.21
CA LEU A 146 4.75 5.74 -3.19
C LEU A 146 4.54 7.10 -2.51
N PHE A 147 3.76 7.15 -1.42
CA PHE A 147 3.53 8.39 -0.69
C PHE A 147 4.82 8.89 0.00
N TYR A 148 5.69 8.00 0.45
CA TYR A 148 6.99 8.36 1.00
C TYR A 148 7.88 9.03 -0.06
N LEU A 149 8.11 8.37 -1.20
CA LEU A 149 8.93 8.89 -2.30
C LEU A 149 8.38 10.21 -2.84
N LEU A 150 7.08 10.29 -3.11
CA LEU A 150 6.47 11.52 -3.61
C LEU A 150 6.53 12.66 -2.58
N GLY A 151 6.32 12.36 -1.29
CA GLY A 151 6.38 13.36 -0.23
C GLY A 151 7.79 13.95 -0.04
N CYS A 152 8.81 13.10 -0.03
CA CYS A 152 10.22 13.51 0.01
C CYS A 152 10.58 14.37 -1.20
N ASN A 153 10.30 13.88 -2.42
CA ASN A 153 10.56 14.60 -3.66
C ASN A 153 9.85 15.98 -3.73
N ILE A 154 8.62 16.09 -3.23
CA ILE A 154 7.94 17.40 -3.15
C ILE A 154 8.69 18.33 -2.19
N SER A 155 9.14 17.84 -1.03
CA SER A 155 9.92 18.66 -0.07
C SER A 155 11.21 19.17 -0.71
N GLU A 156 11.91 18.29 -1.43
CA GLU A 156 13.14 18.62 -2.15
C GLU A 156 12.96 19.66 -3.24
N ILE A 157 11.78 19.71 -3.88
CA ILE A 157 11.45 20.75 -4.86
C ILE A 157 11.05 22.06 -4.18
N LEU A 158 10.29 21.98 -3.07
CA LEU A 158 9.79 23.17 -2.36
C LEU A 158 10.90 23.96 -1.66
N ILE A 159 11.87 23.28 -1.04
CA ILE A 159 12.99 23.92 -0.33
C ILE A 159 13.78 24.92 -1.22
N PRO A 160 14.33 24.54 -2.39
CA PRO A 160 15.09 25.45 -3.23
C PRO A 160 14.18 26.48 -3.91
N LEU A 161 12.93 26.11 -4.22
CA LEU A 161 11.93 27.03 -4.79
C LEU A 161 11.65 28.20 -3.85
N PHE A 162 11.31 27.91 -2.59
CA PHE A 162 11.05 28.95 -1.59
C PHE A 162 12.33 29.71 -1.20
N ALA A 163 13.47 29.03 -1.08
CA ALA A 163 14.75 29.72 -0.87
C ALA A 163 15.05 30.73 -1.99
N SER A 164 14.78 30.37 -3.24
CA SER A 164 14.96 31.27 -4.39
C SER A 164 14.00 32.47 -4.35
N PHE A 165 12.72 32.25 -4.00
CA PHE A 165 11.76 33.36 -3.83
C PHE A 165 12.15 34.32 -2.70
N MET A 166 12.82 33.83 -1.66
CA MET A 166 13.34 34.63 -0.56
C MET A 166 14.69 35.30 -0.89
N GLY A 167 15.26 35.06 -2.08
CA GLY A 167 16.57 35.59 -2.48
C GLY A 167 17.75 34.94 -1.73
N LEU A 168 17.55 33.76 -1.15
CA LEU A 168 18.57 33.01 -0.42
C LEU A 168 19.48 32.23 -1.39
N PRO A 169 20.73 31.93 -1.02
CA PRO A 169 21.56 31.00 -1.77
C PRO A 169 20.92 29.60 -1.80
N LEU A 170 21.29 28.76 -2.78
CA LEU A 170 20.77 27.40 -2.87
C LEU A 170 21.03 26.61 -1.57
N PRO A 171 20.00 26.04 -0.91
CA PRO A 171 20.13 25.33 0.36
C PRO A 171 21.01 24.08 0.26
N PHE A 172 20.96 23.36 -0.85
CA PHE A 172 21.82 22.20 -1.07
C PHE A 172 22.59 22.34 -2.39
N THR A 173 23.75 21.68 -2.44
CA THR A 173 24.47 21.49 -3.70
C THR A 173 23.86 20.35 -4.51
N ALA A 174 24.14 20.28 -5.81
CA ALA A 174 23.65 19.17 -6.65
C ALA A 174 24.09 17.79 -6.13
N ILE A 175 25.33 17.67 -5.63
CA ILE A 175 25.85 16.42 -5.07
C ILE A 175 25.14 16.06 -3.75
N GLN A 176 24.86 17.04 -2.89
CA GLN A 176 24.08 16.82 -1.67
C GLN A 176 22.65 16.35 -2.00
N TYR A 177 21.99 16.95 -3.00
CA TYR A 177 20.67 16.49 -3.46
C TYR A 177 20.70 15.05 -3.98
N LEU A 178 21.66 14.71 -4.83
CA LEU A 178 21.81 13.34 -5.34
C LEU A 178 22.01 12.33 -4.21
N TRP A 179 22.72 12.74 -3.16
CA TRP A 179 22.95 11.89 -1.99
C TRP A 179 21.73 11.73 -1.10
N ILE A 180 20.95 12.80 -0.90
CA ILE A 180 19.67 12.72 -0.17
C ILE A 180 18.81 11.67 -0.87
N ASN A 181 18.50 11.87 -2.15
CA ASN A 181 17.74 10.92 -2.97
C ASN A 181 18.29 9.49 -2.86
N LEU A 182 19.60 9.27 -3.02
CA LEU A 182 20.17 7.92 -2.93
C LEU A 182 19.95 7.29 -1.55
N THR A 183 20.08 8.07 -0.49
CA THR A 183 20.07 7.59 0.90
C THR A 183 18.64 7.36 1.41
N THR A 184 17.68 8.13 0.91
CA THR A 184 16.28 8.14 1.39
C THR A 184 15.33 7.45 0.41
N ASP A 185 15.47 7.66 -0.90
CA ASP A 185 14.68 6.93 -1.91
C ASP A 185 15.18 5.50 -2.16
N GLY A 186 16.38 5.16 -1.68
CA GLY A 186 16.96 3.82 -1.80
C GLY A 186 16.44 2.86 -0.74
N LEU A 187 17.21 2.68 0.33
CA LEU A 187 16.99 1.62 1.32
C LEU A 187 15.66 1.76 2.08
N PRO A 188 15.26 2.95 2.58
CA PRO A 188 14.01 3.10 3.31
C PRO A 188 12.77 2.81 2.44
N ALA A 189 12.74 3.30 1.19
CA ALA A 189 11.63 3.05 0.28
C ALA A 189 11.47 1.56 -0.06
N MET A 190 12.59 0.87 -0.34
CA MET A 190 12.57 -0.58 -0.55
C MET A 190 12.06 -1.34 0.69
N ALA A 191 12.47 -0.91 1.88
CA ALA A 191 12.05 -1.53 3.13
C ALA A 191 10.54 -1.33 3.41
N LEU A 192 9.97 -0.18 3.02
CA LEU A 192 8.52 0.07 3.08
C LEU A 192 7.72 -0.81 2.12
N GLY A 193 8.34 -1.25 1.01
CA GLY A 193 7.75 -2.19 0.05
C GLY A 193 7.59 -3.63 0.59
N ILE A 194 8.14 -3.93 1.76
CA ILE A 194 8.09 -5.27 2.40
C ILE A 194 7.66 -5.19 3.87
N ASP A 195 6.79 -4.24 4.22
CA ASP A 195 6.29 -4.09 5.59
C ASP A 195 5.37 -5.26 5.98
N PRO A 196 5.35 -5.65 7.27
CA PRO A 196 4.30 -6.52 7.78
C PRO A 196 2.88 -6.01 7.51
N ALA A 197 1.94 -6.95 7.32
CA ALA A 197 0.53 -6.61 7.12
C ALA A 197 -0.04 -5.79 8.28
N GLU A 198 -0.90 -4.82 7.97
CA GLU A 198 -1.61 -4.05 8.98
C GLU A 198 -2.55 -4.95 9.80
N PRO A 199 -2.78 -4.64 11.09
CA PRO A 199 -3.62 -5.46 11.97
C PRO A 199 -5.04 -5.70 11.45
N ASP A 200 -5.63 -4.71 10.76
CA ASP A 200 -7.01 -4.73 10.24
C ASP A 200 -7.13 -5.20 8.77
N VAL A 201 -6.07 -5.76 8.18
CA VAL A 201 -6.03 -6.12 6.75
C VAL A 201 -7.18 -7.04 6.29
N MET A 202 -7.62 -7.97 7.15
CA MET A 202 -8.73 -8.90 6.89
C MET A 202 -10.04 -8.51 7.61
N GLU A 203 -10.09 -7.32 8.21
CA GLU A 203 -11.28 -6.79 8.89
C GLU A 203 -11.94 -5.65 8.10
N ARG A 204 -11.21 -5.05 7.16
CA ARG A 204 -11.73 -4.05 6.23
C ARG A 204 -12.42 -4.67 5.02
N PRO A 205 -13.43 -4.00 4.42
CA PRO A 205 -14.07 -4.46 3.19
C PRO A 205 -13.08 -4.43 2.01
N PRO A 206 -13.40 -5.12 0.88
CA PRO A 206 -12.66 -4.94 -0.36
C PRO A 206 -12.66 -3.47 -0.79
N ARG A 207 -11.53 -3.02 -1.33
CA ARG A 207 -11.38 -1.67 -1.88
C ARG A 207 -12.25 -1.51 -3.12
N ASP A 208 -12.79 -0.31 -3.31
CA ASP A 208 -13.48 0.06 -4.55
C ASP A 208 -12.47 0.15 -5.71
N PRO A 209 -12.62 -0.64 -6.79
CA PRO A 209 -11.72 -0.59 -7.94
C PRO A 209 -11.64 0.79 -8.62
N LYS A 210 -12.66 1.63 -8.46
CA LYS A 210 -12.73 2.99 -9.01
C LYS A 210 -11.98 4.02 -8.17
N GLU A 211 -11.64 3.69 -6.92
CA GLU A 211 -10.86 4.58 -6.08
C GLU A 211 -9.43 4.69 -6.64
N GLY A 212 -8.86 5.89 -6.76
CA GLY A 212 -7.47 6.05 -7.14
C GLY A 212 -6.49 5.51 -6.09
N ILE A 213 -5.21 5.35 -6.44
CA ILE A 213 -4.17 5.06 -5.43
C ILE A 213 -4.00 6.26 -4.48
N LEU A 214 -4.08 7.47 -5.03
CA LEU A 214 -3.94 8.73 -4.29
C LEU A 214 -5.33 9.25 -3.87
N THR A 215 -5.76 8.96 -2.65
CA THR A 215 -7.02 9.51 -2.14
C THR A 215 -6.84 10.94 -1.66
N ARG A 216 -7.88 11.77 -1.75
CA ARG A 216 -7.79 13.20 -1.37
C ARG A 216 -7.25 13.42 0.04
N LYS A 217 -7.67 12.61 1.01
CA LYS A 217 -7.26 12.71 2.43
C LYS A 217 -5.76 12.44 2.58
N GLU A 218 -5.28 11.38 1.92
CA GLU A 218 -3.88 10.97 1.98
C GLU A 218 -2.98 11.95 1.22
N THR A 219 -3.42 12.43 0.04
CA THR A 219 -2.70 13.45 -0.74
C THR A 219 -2.52 14.73 0.06
N LEU A 220 -3.57 15.25 0.70
CA LEU A 220 -3.46 16.48 1.50
C LEU A 220 -2.49 16.29 2.69
N LEU A 221 -2.50 15.13 3.31
CA LEU A 221 -1.65 14.86 4.47
C LEU A 221 -0.19 14.63 4.08
N PHE A 222 0.08 13.76 3.11
CA PHE A 222 1.43 13.28 2.80
C PHE A 222 2.09 14.02 1.64
N LEU A 223 1.33 14.63 0.72
CA LEU A 223 1.87 15.35 -0.43
C LEU A 223 1.74 16.87 -0.30
N VAL A 224 1.03 17.38 0.70
CA VAL A 224 0.92 18.82 0.96
C VAL A 224 1.40 19.16 2.37
N PHE A 225 0.75 18.63 3.41
CA PHE A 225 1.09 18.99 4.80
C PHE A 225 2.51 18.54 5.18
N ALA A 226 2.84 17.24 5.02
CA ALA A 226 4.16 16.72 5.40
C ALA A 226 5.34 17.40 4.67
N PRO A 227 5.27 17.63 3.34
CA PRO A 227 6.35 18.33 2.64
C PRO A 227 6.49 19.79 3.03
N PHE A 228 5.35 20.46 3.29
CA PHE A 228 5.35 21.87 3.67
C PHE A 228 5.94 22.10 5.06
N ILE A 229 5.59 21.28 6.06
CA ILE A 229 6.18 21.37 7.41
C ILE A 229 7.69 21.05 7.38
N THR A 230 8.11 20.10 6.55
CA THR A 230 9.52 19.75 6.34
C THR A 230 10.28 20.92 5.72
N THR A 231 9.69 21.53 4.68
CA THR A 231 10.25 22.72 4.02
C THR A 231 10.43 23.88 4.99
N ILE A 232 9.42 24.16 5.83
CA ILE A 232 9.51 25.21 6.86
C ILE A 232 10.64 24.89 7.84
N ALA A 233 10.71 23.66 8.35
CA ALA A 233 11.74 23.25 9.31
C ALA A 233 13.15 23.43 8.74
N ILE A 234 13.37 23.05 7.47
CA ILE A 234 14.65 23.21 6.78
C ILE A 234 14.98 24.69 6.55
N LEU A 235 14.05 25.48 6.03
CA LEU A 235 14.31 26.89 5.71
C LEU A 235 14.55 27.73 6.96
N LEU A 236 13.81 27.51 8.05
CA LEU A 236 14.05 28.19 9.31
C LEU A 236 15.48 27.93 9.83
N ASN A 237 15.93 26.68 9.80
CA ASN A 237 17.29 26.31 10.18
C ASN A 237 18.34 26.87 9.20
N PHE A 238 18.02 26.95 7.91
CA PHE A 238 18.93 27.50 6.91
C PHE A 238 19.13 29.00 7.10
N ILE A 239 18.06 29.75 7.33
CA ILE A 239 18.11 31.21 7.55
C ILE A 239 18.88 31.52 8.83
N ASP A 240 18.61 30.78 9.91
CA ASP A 240 19.36 30.89 11.18
C ASP A 240 20.86 30.60 10.98
N GLY A 241 21.19 29.53 10.26
CA GLY A 241 22.57 29.19 9.92
C GLY A 241 23.26 30.25 9.06
N LEU A 242 22.57 30.83 8.07
CA LEU A 242 23.12 31.90 7.23
C LEU A 242 23.40 33.19 8.00
N ALA A 243 22.66 33.46 9.08
CA ALA A 243 22.85 34.64 9.90
C ALA A 243 24.07 34.54 10.82
N SER A 244 24.49 33.33 11.17
CA SER A 244 25.47 33.05 12.22
C SER A 244 26.75 32.39 11.72
N GLU A 245 26.72 31.76 10.54
CA GLU A 245 27.78 30.87 10.09
C GLU A 245 28.11 31.03 8.58
N PRO A 246 29.31 30.61 8.13
CA PRO A 246 29.63 30.55 6.71
C PRO A 246 28.68 29.61 5.94
N LEU A 247 28.40 29.93 4.68
CA LEU A 247 27.46 29.20 3.82
C LEU A 247 27.68 27.67 3.82
N VAL A 248 28.93 27.21 3.75
CA VAL A 248 29.26 25.77 3.71
C VAL A 248 28.80 25.06 5.00
N ARG A 249 28.93 25.74 6.14
CA ARG A 249 28.53 25.21 7.45
C ARG A 249 27.02 25.21 7.61
N ALA A 250 26.35 26.30 7.23
CA ALA A 250 24.89 26.37 7.18
C ALA A 250 24.30 25.23 6.30
N ARG A 251 24.90 24.96 5.14
CA ARG A 251 24.52 23.83 4.27
C ARG A 251 24.75 22.47 4.94
N THR A 252 25.87 22.29 5.64
CA THR A 252 26.17 21.05 6.37
C THR A 252 25.12 20.76 7.44
N ARG A 253 24.71 21.79 8.19
CA ARG A 253 23.66 21.71 9.20
C ARG A 253 22.33 21.25 8.60
N ILE A 254 21.85 21.92 7.55
CA ILE A 254 20.56 21.55 6.93
C ILE A 254 20.64 20.23 6.16
N PHE A 255 21.81 19.86 5.63
CA PHE A 255 22.03 18.57 4.97
C PHE A 255 21.90 17.41 5.97
N THR A 256 22.48 17.57 7.15
CA THR A 256 22.33 16.61 8.25
C THR A 256 20.88 16.56 8.73
N LEU A 257 20.24 17.72 8.91
CA LEU A 257 18.84 17.82 9.31
C LEU A 257 17.89 17.12 8.32
N MET A 258 18.07 17.33 7.02
CA MET A 258 17.23 16.73 5.98
C MET A 258 17.24 15.21 6.07
N ILE A 259 18.44 14.60 6.14
CA ILE A 259 18.57 13.14 6.28
C ILE A 259 17.90 12.64 7.56
N ILE A 260 18.11 13.30 8.70
CA ILE A 260 17.48 12.88 9.97
C ILE A 260 15.95 12.98 9.89
N ILE A 261 15.43 14.06 9.32
CA ILE A 261 13.98 14.24 9.11
C ILE A 261 13.43 13.09 8.26
N GLU A 262 14.01 12.83 7.09
CA GLU A 262 13.47 11.83 6.16
C GLU A 262 13.56 10.41 6.70
N LEU A 263 14.66 10.07 7.40
CA LEU A 263 14.80 8.77 8.06
C LEU A 263 13.79 8.58 9.19
N LEU A 264 13.51 9.63 9.97
CA LEU A 264 12.54 9.56 11.06
C LEU A 264 11.10 9.52 10.52
N ILE A 265 10.78 10.34 9.52
CA ILE A 265 9.47 10.36 8.87
C ILE A 265 9.19 9.05 8.13
N ALA A 266 10.20 8.33 7.61
CA ALA A 266 10.00 7.01 7.01
C ALA A 266 9.26 6.04 7.96
N LEU A 267 9.45 6.18 9.28
CA LEU A 267 8.71 5.40 10.28
C LEU A 267 7.21 5.74 10.31
N SER A 268 6.83 7.00 10.05
CA SER A 268 5.44 7.42 9.90
C SER A 268 4.78 6.85 8.65
N PHE A 269 5.54 6.59 7.59
CA PHE A 269 5.02 6.00 6.34
C PHE A 269 4.76 4.50 6.41
N ARG A 270 5.15 3.81 7.51
CA ARG A 270 4.79 2.40 7.73
C ARG A 270 3.30 2.12 7.76
N SER A 271 2.50 3.16 7.99
CA SER A 271 1.05 3.10 7.83
C SER A 271 0.52 4.49 7.49
N ILE A 272 -0.30 4.56 6.45
CA ILE A 272 -0.93 5.79 5.97
C ILE A 272 -2.13 6.17 6.86
N LYS A 273 -2.75 5.18 7.49
CA LYS A 273 -4.00 5.34 8.27
C LYS A 273 -3.76 5.41 9.78
N HIS A 274 -3.02 4.44 10.31
CA HIS A 274 -2.71 4.32 11.73
C HIS A 274 -1.38 5.00 12.07
N SER A 275 -1.25 5.43 13.33
CA SER A 275 0.02 5.92 13.87
C SER A 275 1.13 4.85 13.81
N ALA A 276 2.38 5.30 13.63
CA ALA A 276 3.59 4.48 13.65
C ALA A 276 3.71 3.66 14.95
N PHE A 277 3.24 4.21 16.08
CA PHE A 277 3.25 3.53 17.37
C PHE A 277 2.25 2.36 17.42
N ARG A 278 1.09 2.51 16.77
CA ARG A 278 0.05 1.48 16.72
C ARG A 278 0.46 0.28 15.87
N VAL A 279 1.08 0.55 14.71
CA VAL A 279 1.65 -0.54 13.88
C VAL A 279 2.94 -1.10 14.50
N GLY A 280 3.62 -0.31 15.32
CA GLY A 280 4.74 -0.70 16.18
C GLY A 280 6.07 -0.52 15.47
N ILE A 281 6.77 0.59 15.75
CA ILE A 281 7.94 1.15 15.02
C ILE A 281 9.00 0.10 14.62
N THR A 282 9.28 -0.88 15.48
CA THR A 282 10.36 -1.87 15.28
C THR A 282 9.95 -3.14 14.54
N LYS A 283 8.68 -3.30 14.18
CA LYS A 283 8.20 -4.54 13.52
C LYS A 283 8.82 -4.76 12.14
N ASN A 284 9.04 -3.71 11.37
CA ASN A 284 9.75 -3.79 10.10
C ASN A 284 11.27 -3.70 10.36
N LYS A 285 11.91 -4.86 10.56
CA LYS A 285 13.35 -4.93 10.83
C LYS A 285 14.19 -4.43 9.65
N PHE A 286 13.71 -4.61 8.42
CA PHE A 286 14.38 -4.11 7.23
C PHE A 286 14.40 -2.58 7.19
N LEU A 287 13.34 -1.92 7.62
CA LEU A 287 13.30 -0.45 7.68
C LEU A 287 14.25 0.08 8.75
N ILE A 288 14.30 -0.55 9.94
CA ILE A 288 15.25 -0.15 10.98
C ILE A 288 16.69 -0.35 10.50
N PHE A 289 16.97 -1.47 9.81
CA PHE A 289 18.27 -1.72 9.20
C PHE A 289 18.61 -0.66 8.14
N ALA A 290 17.66 -0.34 7.25
CA ALA A 290 17.82 0.71 6.24
C ALA A 290 18.16 2.07 6.88
N ILE A 291 17.43 2.47 7.93
CA ILE A 291 17.68 3.72 8.66
C ILE A 291 19.08 3.74 9.28
N ILE A 292 19.51 2.64 9.91
CA ILE A 292 20.85 2.55 10.51
C ILE A 292 21.93 2.65 9.43
N VAL A 293 21.78 1.91 8.32
CA VAL A 293 22.75 1.94 7.22
C VAL A 293 22.82 3.33 6.60
N SER A 294 21.69 3.96 6.32
CA SER A 294 21.62 5.34 5.81
C SER A 294 22.27 6.35 6.76
N LEU A 295 22.07 6.21 8.07
CA LEU A 295 22.73 7.04 9.07
C LEU A 295 24.25 6.82 9.09
N VAL A 296 24.72 5.57 9.02
CA VAL A 296 26.15 5.25 8.95
C VAL A 296 26.78 5.83 7.68
N MET A 297 26.10 5.70 6.53
CA MET A 297 26.55 6.30 5.27
C MET A 297 26.66 7.82 5.40
N GLN A 298 25.68 8.48 6.04
CA GLN A 298 25.72 9.92 6.30
C GLN A 298 26.92 10.29 7.19
N LEU A 299 27.19 9.52 8.25
CA LEU A 299 28.35 9.73 9.11
C LEU A 299 29.66 9.58 8.33
N CYS A 300 29.76 8.62 7.40
CA CYS A 300 30.93 8.49 6.54
C CYS A 300 31.17 9.76 5.71
N VAL A 301 30.13 10.34 5.11
CA VAL A 301 30.26 11.60 4.33
C VAL A 301 30.69 12.78 5.20
N LEU A 302 30.16 12.86 6.43
CA LEU A 302 30.44 13.99 7.33
C LEU A 302 31.80 13.91 8.03
N TYR A 303 32.30 12.70 8.33
CA TYR A 303 33.51 12.54 9.15
C TYR A 303 34.73 12.00 8.41
N ILE A 304 34.61 11.51 7.17
CA ILE A 304 35.76 11.10 6.35
C ILE A 304 36.20 12.28 5.45
N PRO A 305 37.41 12.84 5.64
CA PRO A 305 37.83 14.08 4.96
C PRO A 305 37.82 14.03 3.43
N VAL A 306 37.97 12.83 2.83
CA VAL A 306 37.93 12.62 1.37
C VAL A 306 36.60 13.10 0.77
N PHE A 307 35.50 13.07 1.51
CA PHE A 307 34.18 13.48 1.03
C PHE A 307 33.89 14.98 1.20
N HIS A 308 34.66 15.72 2.00
CA HIS A 308 34.39 17.14 2.29
C HIS A 308 34.47 18.03 1.04
N GLY A 309 35.43 17.76 0.16
CA GLY A 309 35.60 18.50 -1.09
C GLY A 309 34.40 18.35 -2.05
N PRO A 310 34.08 17.11 -2.48
CA PRO A 310 32.95 16.86 -3.38
C PRO A 310 31.60 17.32 -2.82
N PHE A 311 31.32 17.01 -1.55
CA PHE A 311 30.02 17.32 -0.93
C PHE A 311 29.91 18.76 -0.42
N ARG A 312 31.03 19.50 -0.39
CA ARG A 312 31.12 20.84 0.23
C ARG A 312 30.49 20.86 1.62
N VAL A 313 31.01 19.99 2.48
CA VAL A 313 30.60 19.88 3.88
C VAL A 313 31.76 20.21 4.81
N THR A 314 31.44 20.61 6.04
CA THR A 314 32.38 20.75 7.15
C THR A 314 32.09 19.70 8.22
N PHE A 315 32.92 19.61 9.25
CA PHE A 315 32.57 18.81 10.42
C PHE A 315 31.35 19.41 11.12
N PRO A 316 30.29 18.62 11.37
CA PRO A 316 29.14 19.08 12.14
C PRO A 316 29.53 19.22 13.61
N GLU A 317 29.01 20.25 14.27
CA GLU A 317 29.14 20.40 15.71
C GLU A 317 28.06 19.60 16.45
N PRO A 318 28.25 19.28 17.75
CA PRO A 318 27.23 18.60 18.54
C PRO A 318 25.87 19.32 18.55
N GLN A 319 25.88 20.65 18.45
CA GLN A 319 24.66 21.45 18.34
C GLN A 319 23.84 21.14 17.08
N ASP A 320 24.49 20.82 15.96
CA ASP A 320 23.81 20.51 14.69
C ASP A 320 23.00 19.22 14.81
N TRP A 321 23.54 18.24 15.54
CA TRP A 321 22.84 16.98 15.82
C TRP A 321 21.66 17.17 16.77
N ILE A 322 21.81 18.00 17.81
CA ILE A 322 20.73 18.27 18.76
C ILE A 322 19.58 19.01 18.07
N ILE A 323 19.89 20.07 17.32
CA ILE A 323 18.89 20.85 16.58
C ILE A 323 18.28 19.99 15.46
N GLY A 324 19.11 19.20 14.79
CA GLY A 324 18.72 18.20 13.79
C GLY A 324 17.64 17.25 14.31
N LEU A 325 17.97 16.57 15.40
CA LEU A 325 17.09 15.59 16.03
C LEU A 325 15.83 16.25 16.62
N ALA A 326 15.96 17.41 17.28
CA ALA A 326 14.81 18.13 17.83
C ALA A 326 13.82 18.55 16.74
N SER A 327 14.33 19.12 15.64
CA SER A 327 13.49 19.52 14.51
C SER A 327 12.83 18.32 13.84
N ALA A 328 13.58 17.22 13.65
CA ALA A 328 13.01 15.98 13.12
C ALA A 328 11.90 15.41 14.01
N LEU A 329 12.10 15.38 15.32
CA LEU A 329 11.08 14.93 16.27
C LEU A 329 9.82 15.80 16.22
N VAL A 330 9.97 17.12 16.05
CA VAL A 330 8.82 18.03 15.88
C VAL A 330 8.07 17.70 14.59
N VAL A 331 8.76 17.56 13.46
CA VAL A 331 8.11 17.22 12.18
C VAL A 331 7.41 15.86 12.25
N PHE A 332 8.08 14.85 12.81
CA PHE A 332 7.51 13.53 13.04
C PHE A 332 6.26 13.59 13.94
N ALA A 333 6.33 14.31 15.05
CA ALA A 333 5.20 14.47 15.97
C ALA A 333 4.01 15.17 15.30
N LEU A 334 4.26 16.25 14.54
CA LEU A 334 3.22 16.95 13.79
C LEU A 334 2.54 16.03 12.77
N LEU A 335 3.32 15.22 12.05
CA LEU A 335 2.78 14.25 11.09
C LEU A 335 1.93 13.17 11.79
N GLU A 336 2.41 12.60 12.89
CA GLU A 336 1.66 11.59 13.64
C GLU A 336 0.37 12.14 14.28
N ILE A 337 0.40 13.37 14.80
CA ILE A 337 -0.79 14.06 15.30
C ILE A 337 -1.78 14.29 14.17
N ALA A 338 -1.31 14.76 13.01
CA ALA A 338 -2.17 15.00 11.85
C ALA A 338 -2.82 13.70 11.35
N LYS A 339 -2.07 12.58 11.31
CA LYS A 339 -2.62 11.25 11.00
C LYS A 339 -3.73 10.84 11.97
N GLU A 340 -3.50 11.01 13.27
CA GLU A 340 -4.49 10.66 14.29
C GLU A 340 -5.77 11.51 14.16
N ILE A 341 -5.64 12.81 13.87
CA ILE A 341 -6.78 13.71 13.61
C ILE A 341 -7.55 13.25 12.37
N VAL A 342 -6.86 13.07 11.23
CA VAL A 342 -7.48 12.66 9.96
C VAL A 342 -8.16 11.30 10.09
N SER A 343 -7.60 10.37 10.86
CA SER A 343 -8.19 9.05 11.10
C SER A 343 -9.55 9.11 11.85
N LYS A 344 -9.74 10.14 12.68
CA LYS A 344 -10.98 10.38 13.46
C LYS A 344 -12.02 11.18 12.68
N MET A 345 -11.60 11.91 11.66
CA MET A 345 -12.51 12.71 10.83
C MET A 345 -13.33 11.79 9.91
N ARG A 346 -14.59 11.57 10.28
CA ARG A 346 -15.60 11.00 9.37
C ARG A 346 -15.96 12.06 8.34
N TRP A 347 -15.50 11.88 7.11
CA TRP A 347 -16.00 12.59 5.93
C TRP A 347 -16.54 11.54 5.00
#